data_AF-A0A077ZCG7-F1
#
_entry.id   AF-A0A077ZCG7-F1
#
_cell.length_a   1.000
_cell.length_b   1.000
_cell.length_c   1.000
_cell.angle_alpha   90.00
_cell.angle_beta   90.00
_cell.angle_gamma   90.00
#
_symmetry.space_group_name_H-M   'P 1'
#
loop_
_entity.id
_entity.type
_entity.pdbx_description
1 polymer ?
#
loop_
_entity_poly.entity_id
_entity_poly.type
_entity_poly.pdbx_seq_one_letter_code
_entity_poly.pdbx_strand_id
1 'polypeptide(L)'
;MPVDYSKWNGIKLSDDENDGFEIINGSSSFRLPAGHPLNNKALSKEERQKEIQLLRCALEDKVKFEKKLAANSLSDKTRKEYEERLVEANARYNNLLNQGNSLEITKEGTSCNVVKECTRINNEPGMFPSIAPSGKGEIRIQQLFFDTNKELLTTFCRIAKVEDSIRFLQENPRLFNIQTADILVTMALQLCNAGLEAEMKVALIQAMRIYVAIKAAAEMPVSSDISSNRTLMSYVSRFLTIADKHWRDENGCMTSSLERMCEVVRRRSKRLNAAKSENIFSGEMDFASSSQLLHETKRISSAEEFPEKVDDNSAKK
;
A
#
# COMPACT_ATOMS: atom_id res chain seq x y z
N MET A 1 -32.81 -2.88 32.08
CA MET A 1 -33.38 -1.65 31.49
C MET A 1 -33.28 -1.79 29.98
N PRO A 2 -34.35 -1.53 29.21
CA PRO A 2 -34.25 -1.45 27.75
C PRO A 2 -33.25 -0.36 27.36
N VAL A 3 -32.37 -0.65 26.42
CA VAL A 3 -31.42 0.34 25.88
C VAL A 3 -32.19 1.23 24.91
N ASP A 4 -32.21 2.54 25.16
CA ASP A 4 -32.87 3.51 24.30
C ASP A 4 -31.94 3.97 23.16
N TYR A 5 -32.40 3.78 21.92
CA TYR A 5 -31.72 4.18 20.69
C TYR A 5 -32.34 5.43 20.07
N SER A 6 -33.28 6.10 20.74
CA SER A 6 -34.02 7.28 20.26
C SER A 6 -33.14 8.41 19.72
N LYS A 7 -31.91 8.54 20.25
CA LYS A 7 -30.93 9.55 19.78
C LYS A 7 -30.55 9.42 18.30
N TRP A 8 -30.73 8.25 17.69
CA TRP A 8 -30.36 8.00 16.29
C TRP A 8 -31.55 8.12 15.31
N ASN A 9 -32.77 8.34 15.79
CA ASN A 9 -33.97 8.41 14.94
C ASN A 9 -34.04 9.68 14.06
N GLY A 10 -33.20 10.70 14.32
CA GLY A 10 -33.16 11.96 13.59
C GLY A 10 -32.09 12.07 12.50
N ILE A 11 -31.41 10.97 12.16
CA ILE A 11 -30.36 10.99 11.12
C ILE A 11 -31.01 11.17 9.75
N LYS A 12 -30.62 12.23 9.04
CA LYS A 12 -30.96 12.43 7.62
C LYS A 12 -29.71 12.17 6.78
N LEU A 13 -29.77 11.16 5.93
CA LEU A 13 -28.71 10.82 4.98
C LEU A 13 -29.02 11.50 3.65
N SER A 14 -28.09 12.28 3.11
CA SER A 14 -28.27 12.96 1.81
C SER A 14 -28.13 12.04 0.60
N ASP A 15 -27.57 10.86 0.81
CA ASP A 15 -27.30 9.82 -0.19
C ASP A 15 -27.89 8.49 0.29
N ASP A 16 -29.14 8.55 0.79
CA ASP A 16 -29.86 7.34 1.18
C ASP A 16 -30.41 6.66 -0.07
N GLU A 17 -29.73 5.62 -0.54
CA GLU A 17 -30.15 4.83 -1.70
C GLU A 17 -31.53 4.16 -1.49
N ASN A 18 -32.02 4.08 -0.24
CA ASN A 18 -33.32 3.48 0.09
C ASN A 18 -34.47 4.49 0.19
N ASP A 19 -34.20 5.80 0.21
CA ASP A 19 -35.24 6.82 0.08
C ASP A 19 -35.67 6.84 -1.39
N GLY A 20 -36.68 6.03 -1.72
CA GLY A 20 -37.11 5.62 -3.07
C GLY A 20 -37.62 6.72 -4.00
N PHE A 21 -36.85 7.78 -4.21
CA PHE A 21 -37.04 8.68 -5.33
C PHE A 21 -36.64 7.93 -6.60
N GLU A 22 -37.62 7.73 -7.49
CA GLU A 22 -37.38 7.25 -8.85
C GLU A 22 -36.19 8.01 -9.45
N ILE A 23 -35.18 7.27 -9.91
CA ILE A 23 -33.99 7.82 -10.55
C ILE A 23 -34.44 8.46 -11.87
N ILE A 24 -34.93 9.70 -11.80
CA ILE A 24 -35.20 10.53 -12.97
C ILE A 24 -33.83 10.95 -13.51
N ASN A 25 -33.37 10.16 -14.48
CA ASN A 25 -32.35 10.49 -15.48
C ASN A 25 -31.12 11.26 -14.99
N GLY A 26 -30.06 10.49 -14.69
CA GLY A 26 -28.69 10.83 -15.10
C GLY A 26 -28.04 12.03 -14.38
N SER A 27 -27.20 11.73 -13.39
CA SER A 27 -26.08 12.56 -12.91
C SER A 27 -26.37 13.94 -12.28
N SER A 28 -27.61 14.45 -12.31
CA SER A 28 -27.95 15.79 -11.84
C SER A 28 -28.57 15.85 -10.43
N SER A 29 -29.01 14.72 -9.88
CA SER A 29 -29.83 14.68 -8.65
C SER A 29 -29.04 14.88 -7.35
N PHE A 30 -27.71 14.89 -7.40
CA PHE A 30 -26.84 15.19 -6.25
C PHE A 30 -26.62 16.69 -6.03
N ARG A 31 -27.29 17.58 -6.77
CA ARG A 31 -27.32 19.01 -6.43
C ARG A 31 -28.17 19.18 -5.18
N LEU A 32 -27.52 19.69 -4.12
CA LEU A 32 -28.11 19.99 -2.83
C LEU A 32 -29.49 20.67 -3.00
N PRO A 33 -30.60 20.03 -2.57
CA PRO A 33 -31.93 20.64 -2.61
C PRO A 33 -31.91 22.01 -1.92
N ALA A 34 -32.82 22.93 -2.26
CA ALA A 34 -32.88 24.25 -1.62
C ALA A 34 -32.96 24.15 -0.08
N GLY A 35 -33.61 23.10 0.45
CA GLY A 35 -33.68 22.77 1.88
C GLY A 35 -32.50 21.95 2.43
N HIS A 36 -31.40 21.78 1.69
CA HIS A 36 -30.25 20.99 2.10
C HIS A 36 -29.60 21.58 3.36
N PRO A 37 -29.13 20.75 4.32
CA PRO A 37 -28.52 21.21 5.56
C PRO A 37 -27.40 22.24 5.37
N LEU A 38 -26.67 22.21 4.26
CA LEU A 38 -25.64 23.22 3.94
C LEU A 38 -26.22 24.60 3.61
N ASN A 39 -27.31 24.67 2.83
CA ASN A 39 -28.02 25.92 2.55
C ASN A 39 -28.67 26.47 3.82
N ASN A 40 -29.28 25.59 4.63
CA ASN A 40 -29.85 25.97 5.92
C ASN A 40 -28.78 26.42 6.92
N LYS A 41 -27.60 25.78 6.93
CA LYS A 41 -26.47 26.21 7.78
C LYS A 41 -25.93 27.58 7.37
N ALA A 42 -25.92 27.91 6.07
CA ALA A 42 -25.50 29.24 5.60
C ALA A 42 -26.50 30.32 6.01
N LEU A 43 -27.80 30.12 5.75
CA LEU A 43 -28.88 31.02 6.19
C LEU A 43 -28.91 31.16 7.73
N SER A 44 -28.80 30.05 8.45
CA SER A 44 -28.79 30.04 9.92
C SER A 44 -27.59 30.79 10.51
N LYS A 45 -26.42 30.76 9.85
CA LYS A 45 -25.26 31.56 10.28
C LYS A 45 -25.51 33.05 10.13
N GLU A 46 -26.10 33.48 9.02
CA GLU A 46 -26.41 34.90 8.77
C GLU A 46 -27.50 35.41 9.72
N GLU A 47 -28.56 34.64 9.93
CA GLU A 47 -29.62 34.93 10.91
C GLU A 47 -29.07 35.04 12.33
N ARG A 48 -28.20 34.10 12.72
CA ARG A 48 -27.55 34.13 14.05
C ARG A 48 -26.66 35.36 14.22
N GLN A 49 -25.96 35.80 13.17
CA GLN A 49 -25.17 37.03 13.23
C GLN A 49 -26.06 38.27 13.40
N LYS A 50 -27.19 38.35 12.71
CA LYS A 50 -28.17 39.44 12.87
C LYS A 50 -28.76 39.46 14.28
N GLU A 51 -29.11 38.31 14.83
CA GLU A 51 -29.63 38.19 16.20
C GLU A 51 -28.61 38.62 17.26
N ILE A 52 -27.34 38.20 17.12
CA ILE A 52 -26.25 38.64 18.00
C ILE A 52 -26.04 40.15 17.92
N GLN A 53 -26.12 40.75 16.73
CA GLN A 53 -26.01 42.20 16.56
C GLN A 53 -27.16 42.94 17.24
N LEU A 54 -28.41 42.46 17.09
CA LEU A 54 -29.58 43.05 17.76
C LEU A 54 -29.47 42.99 19.29
N LEU A 55 -29.04 41.84 19.84
CA LEU A 55 -28.80 41.68 21.28
C LEU A 55 -27.72 42.65 21.79
N ARG A 56 -26.63 42.84 21.03
CA ARG A 56 -25.57 43.81 21.37
C ARG A 56 -26.10 45.24 21.39
N CYS A 57 -26.84 45.66 20.38
CA CYS A 57 -27.44 47.00 20.34
C CYS A 57 -28.38 47.25 21.53
N ALA A 58 -29.25 46.28 21.85
CA ALA A 58 -30.16 46.39 22.98
C ALA A 58 -29.42 46.46 24.34
N LEU A 59 -28.34 45.69 24.50
CA LEU A 59 -27.50 45.73 25.70
C LEU A 59 -26.76 47.07 25.83
N GLU A 60 -26.21 47.59 24.74
CA GLU A 60 -25.55 48.90 24.73
C GLU A 60 -26.49 50.03 25.14
N ASP A 61 -27.73 50.02 24.66
CA ASP A 61 -28.72 51.03 25.02
C ASP A 61 -29.12 50.96 26.49
N LYS A 62 -29.32 49.75 27.03
CA LYS A 62 -29.51 49.52 28.47
C LYS A 62 -28.35 50.13 29.28
N VAL A 63 -27.10 49.79 28.93
CA VAL A 63 -25.91 50.29 29.64
C VAL A 63 -25.77 51.82 29.52
N LYS A 64 -26.13 52.41 28.38
CA LYS A 64 -26.14 53.87 28.20
C LYS A 64 -27.12 54.54 29.16
N PHE A 65 -28.31 53.98 29.35
CA PHE A 65 -29.31 54.54 30.27
C PHE A 65 -28.92 54.33 31.74
N GLU A 66 -28.37 53.18 32.11
CA GLU A 66 -27.84 52.92 33.46
C GLU A 66 -26.71 53.90 33.82
N LYS A 67 -25.76 54.13 32.91
CA LYS A 67 -24.67 55.10 33.10
C LYS A 67 -25.18 56.53 33.27
N LYS A 68 -26.21 56.92 32.51
CA LYS A 68 -26.82 58.24 32.65
C LYS A 68 -27.53 58.38 33.99
N LEU A 69 -28.30 57.37 34.42
CA LEU A 69 -28.95 57.36 35.73
C LEU A 69 -27.98 57.39 36.91
N ALA A 70 -26.77 56.83 36.75
CA ALA A 70 -25.72 56.89 37.77
C ALA A 70 -25.01 58.26 37.86
N ALA A 71 -25.22 59.16 36.89
CA ALA A 71 -24.61 60.49 36.93
C ALA A 71 -25.39 61.44 37.87
N ASN A 72 -24.77 61.87 38.96
CA ASN A 72 -25.37 62.70 40.04
C ASN A 72 -25.79 64.13 39.65
N SER A 73 -25.93 64.46 38.37
CA SER A 73 -26.17 65.83 37.86
C SER A 73 -27.50 66.03 37.11
N LEU A 74 -28.44 65.10 37.25
CA LEU A 74 -29.70 65.11 36.51
C LEU A 74 -30.84 65.78 37.30
N SER A 75 -31.62 66.62 36.61
CA SER A 75 -32.88 67.15 37.13
C SER A 75 -33.92 66.03 37.31
N ASP A 76 -34.87 66.20 38.24
CA ASP A 76 -35.91 65.18 38.50
C ASP A 76 -36.74 64.82 37.26
N LYS A 77 -36.96 65.78 36.36
CA LYS A 77 -37.67 65.55 35.09
C LYS A 77 -36.88 64.64 34.15
N THR A 78 -35.59 64.94 33.95
CA THR A 78 -34.70 64.12 33.11
C THR A 78 -34.46 62.74 33.70
N ARG A 79 -34.48 62.60 35.04
CA ARG A 79 -34.34 61.31 35.71
C ARG A 79 -35.51 60.38 35.39
N LYS A 80 -36.75 60.88 35.49
CA LYS A 80 -37.95 60.10 35.13
C LYS A 80 -37.94 59.64 33.67
N GLU A 81 -37.55 60.52 32.74
CA GLU A 81 -37.42 60.15 31.32
C GLU A 81 -36.40 59.03 31.08
N TYR A 82 -35.29 59.02 31.81
CA TYR A 82 -34.30 57.95 31.71
C TYR A 82 -34.76 56.64 32.39
N GLU A 83 -35.51 56.72 33.47
CA GLU A 83 -36.13 55.54 34.12
C GLU A 83 -37.14 54.86 33.19
N GLU A 84 -38.01 55.64 32.52
CA GLU A 84 -38.95 55.11 31.52
C GLU A 84 -38.22 54.45 30.33
N ARG A 85 -37.19 55.12 29.79
CA ARG A 85 -36.37 54.54 28.70
C ARG A 85 -35.61 53.28 29.12
N LEU A 86 -35.20 53.19 30.39
CA LEU A 86 -34.53 52.00 30.92
C LEU A 86 -35.51 50.83 31.08
N VAL A 87 -36.77 51.09 31.45
CA VAL A 87 -37.83 50.06 31.47
C VAL A 87 -38.09 49.54 30.06
N GLU A 88 -38.22 50.43 29.07
CA GLU A 88 -38.38 50.04 27.66
C GLU A 88 -37.18 49.23 27.13
N ALA A 89 -35.95 49.68 27.41
CA ALA A 89 -34.74 48.99 27.00
C ALA A 89 -34.63 47.59 27.62
N ASN A 90 -34.98 47.44 28.91
CA ASN A 90 -35.03 46.14 29.58
C ASN A 90 -36.10 45.22 28.97
N ALA A 91 -37.28 45.74 28.64
CA ALA A 91 -38.33 44.97 27.99
C ALA A 91 -37.89 44.47 26.60
N ARG A 92 -37.21 45.31 25.80
CA ARG A 92 -36.64 44.92 24.50
C ARG A 92 -35.57 43.85 24.64
N TYR A 93 -34.64 44.01 25.59
CA TYR A 93 -33.57 43.05 25.84
C TYR A 93 -34.12 41.67 26.28
N ASN A 94 -35.06 41.65 27.22
CA ASN A 94 -35.67 40.40 27.69
C ASN A 94 -36.48 39.69 26.61
N ASN A 95 -37.19 40.43 25.75
CA ASN A 95 -37.89 39.83 24.61
C ASN A 95 -36.93 39.17 23.62
N LEU A 96 -35.80 39.81 23.30
CA LEU A 96 -34.78 39.23 22.43
C LEU A 96 -34.12 37.99 23.06
N LEU A 97 -33.89 38.01 24.39
CA LEU A 97 -33.33 36.86 25.11
C LEU A 97 -34.29 35.66 25.10
N ASN A 98 -35.59 35.90 25.28
CA ASN A 98 -36.63 34.86 25.24
C ASN A 98 -36.80 34.27 23.83
N GLN A 99 -36.65 35.10 22.79
CA GLN A 99 -36.63 34.63 21.39
C GLN A 99 -35.42 33.72 21.13
N GLY A 100 -34.23 34.10 21.60
CA GLY A 100 -33.01 33.30 21.46
C GLY A 100 -33.09 31.92 22.15
N ASN A 101 -33.63 31.86 23.36
CA ASN A 101 -33.79 30.60 24.11
C ASN A 101 -34.78 29.64 23.43
N SER A 102 -35.83 30.18 22.79
CA SER A 102 -36.81 29.36 22.05
C SER A 102 -36.17 28.68 20.82
N LEU A 103 -35.19 29.34 20.20
CA LEU A 103 -34.45 28.79 19.06
C LEU A 103 -33.45 27.69 19.48
N GLU A 104 -32.93 27.72 20.71
CA GLU A 104 -32.02 26.67 21.20
C GLU A 104 -32.73 25.33 21.43
N ILE A 105 -33.97 25.34 21.91
CA ILE A 105 -34.78 24.12 22.10
C ILE A 105 -35.05 23.42 20.76
N THR A 106 -35.22 24.19 19.67
CA THR A 106 -35.39 23.60 18.32
C THR A 106 -34.09 23.03 17.72
N LYS A 107 -32.92 23.38 18.26
CA LYS A 107 -31.61 23.00 17.71
C LYS A 107 -31.08 21.68 18.25
N GLU A 108 -31.67 21.09 19.30
CA GLU A 108 -31.25 19.77 19.81
C GLU A 108 -31.38 18.63 18.77
N GLY A 109 -32.07 18.85 17.64
CA GLY A 109 -32.09 17.94 16.50
C GLY A 109 -30.91 18.05 15.52
N THR A 110 -29.75 18.61 15.92
CA THR A 110 -28.64 18.83 14.96
C THR A 110 -27.90 17.53 14.59
N SER A 111 -27.96 17.21 13.29
CA SER A 111 -27.30 16.07 12.63
C SER A 111 -25.82 15.89 12.98
N CYS A 112 -25.42 14.67 13.36
CA CYS A 112 -24.02 14.25 13.51
C CYS A 112 -23.25 14.48 12.21
N ASN A 113 -22.13 15.22 12.26
CA ASN A 113 -21.20 15.34 11.13
C ASN A 113 -20.01 14.40 11.33
N VAL A 114 -19.51 13.82 10.25
CA VAL A 114 -18.33 12.93 10.21
C VAL A 114 -17.05 13.73 10.48
N VAL A 115 -16.20 13.28 11.40
CA VAL A 115 -14.92 13.92 11.75
C VAL A 115 -13.75 13.04 11.29
N LYS A 116 -12.95 13.62 10.38
CA LYS A 116 -11.57 13.32 9.92
C LYS A 116 -11.08 11.85 9.88
N GLU A 117 -10.85 11.37 8.65
CA GLU A 117 -10.01 10.22 8.34
C GLU A 117 -8.52 10.61 8.24
N CYS A 118 -7.65 9.85 8.88
CA CYS A 118 -6.20 9.88 8.61
C CYS A 118 -5.90 8.86 7.51
N THR A 119 -5.53 9.31 6.31
CA THR A 119 -5.01 8.42 5.27
C THR A 119 -3.50 8.21 5.49
N ARG A 120 -3.09 6.95 5.69
CA ARG A 120 -1.67 6.57 5.64
C ARG A 120 -1.40 6.01 4.24
N ILE A 121 -0.65 6.75 3.43
CA ILE A 121 -0.11 6.23 2.18
C ILE A 121 1.08 5.35 2.54
N ASN A 122 1.03 4.07 2.19
CA ASN A 122 2.17 3.17 2.41
C ASN A 122 3.22 3.39 1.31
N ASN A 123 4.11 4.37 1.51
CA ASN A 123 5.25 4.65 0.64
C ASN A 123 6.45 3.72 0.90
N GLU A 124 6.26 2.54 1.51
CA GLU A 124 7.36 1.59 1.62
C GLU A 124 7.79 1.19 0.20
N PRO A 125 9.06 1.45 -0.18
CA PRO A 125 9.53 1.22 -1.53
C PRO A 125 9.29 -0.23 -1.88
N GLY A 126 8.60 -0.43 -3.01
CA GLY A 126 8.38 -1.73 -3.61
C GLY A 126 9.66 -2.54 -3.58
N MET A 127 9.50 -3.82 -3.27
CA MET A 127 10.52 -4.81 -3.01
C MET A 127 11.40 -5.02 -4.25
N PHE A 128 12.27 -4.06 -4.55
CA PHE A 128 13.28 -4.23 -5.57
C PHE A 128 14.28 -5.29 -5.07
N PRO A 129 14.76 -6.18 -5.95
CA PRO A 129 15.81 -7.11 -5.59
C PRO A 129 17.05 -6.31 -5.19
N SER A 130 17.28 -6.18 -3.88
CA SER A 130 18.48 -5.54 -3.36
C SER A 130 19.70 -6.31 -3.87
N ILE A 131 20.59 -5.61 -4.56
CA ILE A 131 21.89 -6.11 -4.97
C ILE A 131 22.61 -6.53 -3.68
N ALA A 132 23.07 -7.79 -3.62
CA ALA A 132 23.63 -8.37 -2.41
C ALA A 132 24.69 -7.47 -1.75
N PRO A 133 24.67 -7.29 -0.42
CA PRO A 133 25.70 -6.54 0.29
C PRO A 133 27.02 -7.31 0.26
N SER A 134 27.97 -6.88 -0.57
CA SER A 134 29.32 -7.46 -0.66
C SER A 134 30.12 -7.20 0.63
N GLY A 135 30.34 -8.24 1.45
CA GLY A 135 31.23 -8.15 2.63
C GLY A 135 31.13 -9.33 3.60
N LYS A 136 31.99 -9.38 4.64
CA LYS A 136 31.98 -10.47 5.66
C LYS A 136 30.64 -10.63 6.40
N GLY A 137 29.76 -9.62 6.37
CA GLY A 137 28.39 -9.72 6.88
C GLY A 137 27.46 -10.57 6.01
N GLU A 138 27.82 -10.81 4.75
CA GLU A 138 27.02 -11.51 3.75
C GLU A 138 26.76 -12.97 4.15
N ILE A 139 27.75 -13.67 4.72
CA ILE A 139 27.59 -15.07 5.15
C ILE A 139 26.53 -15.19 6.23
N ARG A 140 26.51 -14.29 7.23
CA ARG A 140 25.51 -14.32 8.30
C ARG A 140 24.11 -13.99 7.78
N ILE A 141 24.01 -13.05 6.84
CA ILE A 141 22.73 -12.67 6.22
C ILE A 141 22.21 -13.84 5.35
N GLN A 142 23.08 -14.47 4.57
CA GLN A 142 22.73 -15.63 3.74
C GLN A 142 22.31 -16.83 4.60
N GLN A 143 23.02 -17.10 5.71
CA GLN A 143 22.65 -18.15 6.67
C GLN A 143 21.29 -17.87 7.30
N LEU A 144 21.07 -16.64 7.80
CA LEU A 144 19.77 -16.27 8.36
C LEU A 144 18.63 -16.36 7.33
N PHE A 145 18.90 -15.94 6.08
CA PHE A 145 17.94 -16.05 4.99
C PHE A 145 17.63 -17.52 4.66
N PHE A 146 18.64 -18.38 4.63
CA PHE A 146 18.48 -19.81 4.45
C PHE A 146 17.65 -20.43 5.58
N ASP A 147 18.01 -20.17 6.84
CA ASP A 147 17.32 -20.73 8.00
C ASP A 147 15.85 -20.29 8.06
N THR A 148 15.58 -19.02 7.71
CA THR A 148 14.21 -18.47 7.67
C THR A 148 13.37 -19.07 6.55
N ASN A 149 13.96 -19.37 5.38
CA ASN A 149 13.22 -19.77 4.18
C ASN A 149 13.49 -21.22 3.75
N LYS A 150 14.07 -22.05 4.63
CA LYS A 150 14.57 -23.39 4.31
C LYS A 150 13.53 -24.28 3.65
N GLU A 151 12.32 -24.32 4.21
CA GLU A 151 11.22 -25.15 3.69
C GLU A 151 10.75 -24.67 2.31
N LEU A 152 10.67 -23.35 2.12
CA LEU A 152 10.29 -22.74 0.86
C LEU A 152 11.33 -22.97 -0.23
N LEU A 153 12.62 -22.82 0.12
CA LEU A 153 13.75 -23.09 -0.79
C LEU A 153 13.80 -24.57 -1.20
N THR A 154 13.59 -25.48 -0.24
CA THR A 154 13.53 -26.93 -0.52
C THR A 154 12.36 -27.27 -1.43
N THR A 155 11.20 -26.65 -1.22
CA THR A 155 10.02 -26.83 -2.06
C THR A 155 10.28 -26.30 -3.46
N PHE A 156 10.77 -25.08 -3.58
CA PHE A 156 11.07 -24.43 -4.85
C PHE A 156 12.07 -25.24 -5.69
N CYS A 157 13.12 -25.77 -5.05
CA CYS A 157 14.16 -26.60 -5.66
C CYS A 157 13.62 -27.88 -6.33
N ARG A 158 12.41 -28.33 -5.97
CA ARG A 158 11.77 -29.55 -6.51
C ARG A 158 10.75 -29.29 -7.61
N ILE A 159 10.39 -28.03 -7.86
CA ILE A 159 9.40 -27.67 -8.88
C ILE A 159 10.05 -27.82 -10.26
N ALA A 160 9.46 -28.62 -11.15
CA ALA A 160 9.99 -28.81 -12.51
C ALA A 160 9.36 -27.85 -13.54
N LYS A 161 8.03 -27.68 -13.49
CA LYS A 161 7.27 -26.88 -14.44
C LYS A 161 7.51 -25.38 -14.23
N VAL A 162 7.50 -24.60 -15.31
CA VAL A 162 7.76 -23.15 -15.23
C VAL A 162 6.57 -22.41 -14.64
N GLU A 163 5.35 -22.83 -14.95
CA GLU A 163 4.10 -22.23 -14.48
C GLU A 163 3.98 -22.37 -12.95
N ASP A 164 4.32 -23.54 -12.41
CA ASP A 164 4.32 -23.79 -10.97
C ASP A 164 5.40 -22.95 -10.27
N SER A 165 6.59 -22.79 -10.87
CA SER A 165 7.63 -21.90 -10.33
C SER A 165 7.20 -20.44 -10.34
N ILE A 166 6.51 -19.99 -11.39
CA ILE A 166 5.96 -18.63 -11.48
C ILE A 166 4.93 -18.40 -10.37
N ARG A 167 3.95 -19.30 -10.24
CA ARG A 167 2.93 -19.22 -9.17
C ARG A 167 3.59 -19.21 -7.80
N PHE A 168 4.57 -20.07 -7.58
CA PHE A 168 5.30 -20.16 -6.31
C PHE A 168 6.03 -18.85 -5.97
N LEU A 169 6.66 -18.20 -6.94
CA LEU A 169 7.32 -16.90 -6.75
C LEU A 169 6.32 -15.75 -6.55
N GLN A 170 5.12 -15.84 -7.12
CA GLN A 170 4.05 -14.86 -6.87
C GLN A 170 3.54 -14.96 -5.42
N GLU A 171 3.43 -16.18 -4.89
CA GLU A 171 3.03 -16.43 -3.50
C GLU A 171 4.16 -16.11 -2.51
N ASN A 172 5.42 -16.32 -2.91
CA ASN A 172 6.60 -16.15 -2.07
C ASN A 172 7.58 -15.12 -2.67
N PRO A 173 7.17 -13.85 -2.79
CA PRO A 173 7.93 -12.87 -3.55
C PRO A 173 9.29 -12.55 -2.89
N ARG A 174 9.46 -12.84 -1.59
CA ARG A 174 10.74 -12.68 -0.87
C ARG A 174 11.88 -13.54 -1.42
N LEU A 175 11.56 -14.66 -2.07
CA LEU A 175 12.54 -15.52 -2.74
C LEU A 175 13.05 -14.92 -4.06
N PHE A 176 12.44 -13.82 -4.52
CA PHE A 176 12.86 -13.10 -5.71
C PHE A 176 14.09 -12.24 -5.45
N ASN A 177 15.20 -12.88 -5.09
CA ASN A 177 16.46 -12.22 -4.76
C ASN A 177 17.67 -13.06 -5.21
N ILE A 178 18.83 -12.42 -5.34
CA ILE A 178 20.04 -13.09 -5.86
C ILE A 178 20.53 -14.18 -4.89
N GLN A 179 20.32 -14.00 -3.58
CA GLN A 179 20.71 -14.96 -2.55
C GLN A 179 20.02 -16.32 -2.74
N THR A 180 18.78 -16.32 -3.23
CA THR A 180 18.03 -17.54 -3.56
C THR A 180 18.72 -18.32 -4.68
N ALA A 181 19.23 -17.64 -5.72
CA ALA A 181 20.00 -18.30 -6.77
C ALA A 181 21.29 -18.93 -6.22
N ASP A 182 22.02 -18.21 -5.36
CA ASP A 182 23.28 -18.68 -4.76
C ASP A 182 23.07 -19.92 -3.90
N ILE A 183 22.00 -19.92 -3.11
CA ILE A 183 21.62 -21.07 -2.27
C ILE A 183 21.24 -22.26 -3.16
N LEU A 184 20.44 -22.06 -4.21
CA LEU A 184 20.02 -23.14 -5.11
C LEU A 184 21.22 -23.77 -5.84
N VAL A 185 22.21 -22.98 -6.25
CA VAL A 185 23.47 -23.50 -6.82
C VAL A 185 24.23 -24.33 -5.78
N THR A 186 24.25 -23.89 -4.51
CA THR A 186 24.90 -24.65 -3.43
C THR A 186 24.16 -25.95 -3.13
N MET A 187 22.82 -25.93 -3.15
CA MET A 187 21.98 -27.13 -3.02
C MET A 187 22.22 -28.08 -4.19
N ALA A 188 22.34 -27.58 -5.42
CA ALA A 188 22.68 -28.41 -6.59
C ALA A 188 24.01 -29.15 -6.40
N LEU A 189 25.03 -28.48 -5.83
CA LEU A 189 26.31 -29.12 -5.51
C LEU A 189 26.16 -30.22 -4.45
N GLN A 190 25.34 -30.01 -3.42
CA GLN A 190 25.04 -31.03 -2.41
C GLN A 190 24.29 -32.23 -3.02
N LEU A 191 23.30 -31.98 -3.88
CA LEU A 191 22.56 -33.02 -4.61
C LEU A 191 23.48 -33.82 -5.55
N CYS A 192 24.41 -33.14 -6.24
CA CYS A 192 25.45 -33.79 -7.04
C CYS A 192 26.34 -34.70 -6.20
N ASN A 193 26.77 -34.24 -5.02
CA ASN A 193 27.58 -35.05 -4.10
C ASN A 193 26.82 -36.26 -3.55
N ALA A 194 25.49 -36.16 -3.42
CA ALA A 194 24.61 -37.26 -3.02
C ALA A 194 24.25 -38.22 -4.16
N GLY A 195 24.71 -37.98 -5.40
CA GLY A 195 24.37 -38.80 -6.57
C GLY A 195 22.97 -38.55 -7.15
N LEU A 196 22.26 -37.50 -6.70
CA LEU A 196 20.91 -37.17 -7.13
C LEU A 196 20.94 -36.24 -8.36
N GLU A 197 21.38 -36.77 -9.51
CA GLU A 197 21.63 -35.97 -10.72
C GLU A 197 20.35 -35.29 -11.27
N ALA A 198 19.21 -35.99 -11.23
CA ALA A 198 17.94 -35.44 -11.70
C ALA A 198 17.50 -34.24 -10.85
N GLU A 199 17.66 -34.31 -9.53
CA GLU A 199 17.31 -33.22 -8.61
C GLU A 199 18.29 -32.05 -8.71
N MET A 200 19.59 -32.33 -8.88
CA MET A 200 20.61 -31.32 -9.17
C MET A 200 20.21 -30.49 -10.40
N LYS A 201 19.76 -31.15 -11.47
CA LYS A 201 19.32 -30.49 -12.69
C LYS A 201 18.13 -29.57 -12.46
N VAL A 202 17.14 -29.99 -11.68
CA VAL A 202 15.98 -29.15 -11.34
C VAL A 202 16.42 -27.94 -10.51
N ALA A 203 17.29 -28.13 -9.51
CA ALA A 203 17.84 -27.06 -8.68
C ALA A 203 18.56 -25.98 -9.51
N LEU A 204 19.36 -26.41 -10.49
CA LEU A 204 20.08 -25.53 -11.41
C LEU A 204 19.14 -24.74 -12.33
N ILE A 205 18.08 -25.37 -12.83
CA ILE A 205 17.06 -24.69 -13.62
C ILE A 205 16.38 -23.61 -12.78
N GLN A 206 16.07 -23.88 -11.51
CA GLN A 206 15.51 -22.85 -10.62
C GLN A 206 16.48 -21.70 -10.36
N ALA A 207 17.76 -21.99 -10.14
CA ALA A 207 18.78 -20.94 -9.97
C ALA A 207 18.87 -20.03 -11.21
N MET A 208 18.88 -20.63 -12.40
CA MET A 208 18.86 -19.92 -13.68
C MET A 208 17.61 -19.04 -13.85
N ARG A 209 16.43 -19.57 -13.52
CA ARG A 209 15.16 -18.83 -13.55
C ARG A 209 15.25 -17.57 -12.69
N ILE A 210 15.69 -17.69 -11.44
CA ILE A 210 15.88 -16.54 -10.54
C ILE A 210 16.87 -15.54 -11.13
N TYR A 211 18.00 -16.02 -11.68
CA TYR A 211 19.02 -15.13 -12.25
C TYR A 211 18.49 -14.32 -13.43
N VAL A 212 17.85 -14.98 -14.41
CA VAL A 212 17.25 -14.30 -15.57
C VAL A 212 16.18 -13.33 -15.12
N ALA A 213 15.34 -13.72 -14.18
CA ALA A 213 14.26 -12.87 -13.74
C ALA A 213 14.75 -11.61 -13.00
N ILE A 214 15.80 -11.72 -12.18
CA ILE A 214 16.43 -10.56 -11.53
C ILE A 214 17.07 -9.65 -12.58
N LYS A 215 17.74 -10.22 -13.58
CA LYS A 215 18.33 -9.44 -14.68
C LYS A 215 17.25 -8.71 -15.47
N ALA A 216 16.17 -9.40 -15.85
CA ALA A 216 15.03 -8.82 -16.53
C ALA A 216 14.35 -7.72 -15.68
N ALA A 217 14.22 -7.93 -14.37
CA ALA A 217 13.70 -6.93 -13.44
C ALA A 217 14.59 -5.68 -13.34
N ALA A 218 15.92 -5.83 -13.44
CA ALA A 218 16.86 -4.72 -13.42
C ALA A 218 16.90 -3.94 -14.74
N GLU A 219 16.61 -4.59 -15.87
CA GLU A 219 16.53 -3.97 -17.20
C GLU A 219 15.19 -3.29 -17.49
N MET A 220 14.19 -3.44 -16.60
CA MET A 220 12.89 -2.79 -16.75
C MET A 220 13.05 -1.26 -16.77
N PRO A 221 12.53 -0.55 -17.81
CA PRO A 221 12.49 0.89 -17.78
C PRO A 221 11.62 1.31 -16.60
N VAL A 222 12.21 2.02 -15.64
CA VAL A 222 11.54 2.60 -14.49
C VAL A 222 10.63 3.73 -14.99
N SER A 223 9.52 3.39 -15.63
CA SER A 223 8.44 4.35 -15.82
C SER A 223 7.83 4.61 -14.44
N SER A 224 7.73 5.88 -14.09
CA SER A 224 7.32 6.41 -12.78
C SER A 224 5.94 5.98 -12.29
N ASP A 225 5.21 5.21 -13.10
CA ASP A 225 3.83 4.77 -12.83
C ASP A 225 3.73 3.27 -12.45
N ILE A 226 4.84 2.55 -12.33
CA ILE A 226 4.83 1.12 -11.94
C ILE A 226 4.66 1.01 -10.41
N SER A 227 3.45 1.27 -9.95
CA SER A 227 3.00 1.18 -8.56
C SER A 227 2.53 -0.21 -8.14
N SER A 228 2.88 -1.29 -8.86
CA SER A 228 2.41 -2.62 -8.48
C SER A 228 3.40 -3.76 -8.74
N ASN A 229 3.65 -4.56 -7.70
CA ASN A 229 4.29 -5.88 -7.79
C ASN A 229 3.66 -6.77 -8.88
N ARG A 230 2.39 -6.51 -9.26
CA ARG A 230 1.67 -7.21 -10.31
C ARG A 230 2.31 -6.99 -11.70
N THR A 231 2.73 -5.76 -12.03
CA THR A 231 3.37 -5.48 -13.33
C THR A 231 4.75 -6.13 -13.41
N LEU A 232 5.53 -6.05 -12.33
CA LEU A 232 6.84 -6.70 -12.23
C LEU A 232 6.73 -8.21 -12.43
N MET A 233 5.80 -8.87 -11.72
CA MET A 233 5.62 -10.31 -11.86
C MET A 233 5.08 -10.71 -13.23
N SER A 234 4.24 -9.90 -13.88
CA SER A 234 3.80 -10.17 -15.25
C SER A 234 4.96 -10.14 -16.25
N TYR A 235 5.84 -9.14 -16.15
CA TYR A 235 7.04 -9.05 -16.98
C TYR A 235 7.99 -10.21 -16.71
N VAL A 236 8.32 -10.45 -15.44
CA VAL A 236 9.17 -11.58 -15.01
C VAL A 236 8.62 -12.92 -15.49
N SER A 237 7.30 -13.13 -15.41
CA SER A 237 6.66 -14.37 -15.90
C SER A 237 6.93 -14.58 -17.40
N ARG A 238 6.81 -13.52 -18.21
CA ARG A 238 7.09 -13.59 -19.65
C ARG A 238 8.54 -13.98 -19.93
N PHE A 239 9.50 -13.37 -19.23
CA PHE A 239 10.92 -13.70 -19.39
C PHE A 239 11.25 -15.10 -18.92
N LEU A 240 10.67 -15.55 -17.81
CA LEU A 240 10.82 -16.92 -17.31
C LEU A 240 10.33 -17.95 -18.31
N THR A 241 9.18 -17.74 -18.95
CA THR A 241 8.66 -18.64 -19.99
C THR A 241 9.56 -18.67 -21.23
N ILE A 242 10.10 -17.52 -21.66
CA ILE A 242 11.03 -17.46 -22.81
C ILE A 242 12.34 -18.19 -22.48
N ALA A 243 12.91 -17.94 -21.30
CA ALA A 243 14.15 -18.56 -20.88
C ALA A 243 14.00 -20.07 -20.66
N ASP A 244 12.86 -20.52 -20.12
CA ASP A 244 12.61 -21.96 -19.94
C ASP A 244 12.57 -22.71 -21.29
N LYS A 245 11.95 -22.11 -22.32
CA LYS A 245 12.00 -22.62 -23.70
C LYS A 245 13.40 -22.58 -24.31
N HIS A 246 14.27 -21.69 -23.84
CA HIS A 246 15.66 -21.67 -24.29
C HIS A 246 16.51 -22.72 -23.56
N TRP A 247 16.11 -23.15 -22.35
CA TRP A 247 16.87 -24.15 -21.59
C TRP A 247 16.42 -25.59 -21.83
N ARG A 248 15.18 -25.77 -22.28
CA ARG A 248 14.58 -27.04 -22.66
C ARG A 248 14.18 -26.98 -24.13
N ASP A 249 14.67 -27.92 -24.93
CA ASP A 249 14.17 -28.05 -26.30
C ASP A 249 12.69 -28.51 -26.32
N GLU A 250 12.07 -28.57 -27.49
CA GLU A 250 10.68 -29.02 -27.66
C GLU A 250 10.42 -30.45 -27.12
N ASN A 251 11.48 -31.25 -26.94
CA ASN A 251 11.45 -32.60 -26.39
C ASN A 251 11.80 -32.64 -24.89
N GLY A 252 12.04 -31.50 -24.24
CA GLY A 252 12.48 -31.39 -22.85
C GLY A 252 13.95 -31.76 -22.62
N CYS A 253 14.73 -31.98 -23.68
CA CYS A 253 16.16 -32.22 -23.63
C CYS A 253 16.92 -30.94 -23.27
N MET A 254 18.08 -31.14 -22.65
CA MET A 254 18.88 -30.06 -22.09
C MET A 254 19.61 -29.30 -23.18
N THR A 255 19.48 -27.98 -23.18
CA THR A 255 20.32 -27.13 -24.03
C THR A 255 21.76 -27.05 -23.53
N SER A 256 22.64 -26.58 -24.41
CA SER A 256 24.08 -26.53 -24.16
C SER A 256 24.46 -25.75 -22.89
N SER A 257 23.64 -24.78 -22.45
CA SER A 257 23.94 -23.95 -21.28
C SER A 257 23.62 -24.61 -19.94
N LEU A 258 22.51 -25.34 -19.84
CA LEU A 258 22.23 -26.14 -18.65
C LEU A 258 23.29 -27.23 -18.48
N GLU A 259 23.65 -27.91 -19.57
CA GLU A 259 24.66 -28.97 -19.51
C GLU A 259 26.06 -28.43 -19.14
N ARG A 260 26.42 -27.22 -19.61
CA ARG A 260 27.64 -26.52 -19.17
C ARG A 260 27.63 -26.26 -17.66
N MET A 261 26.51 -25.81 -17.09
CA MET A 261 26.42 -25.62 -15.64
C MET A 261 26.47 -26.93 -14.87
N CYS A 262 25.77 -27.98 -15.35
CA CYS A 262 25.86 -29.31 -14.76
C CYS A 262 27.31 -29.79 -14.74
N GLU A 263 28.04 -29.59 -15.83
CA GLU A 263 29.45 -29.95 -15.91
C GLU A 263 30.33 -29.14 -14.93
N VAL A 264 30.07 -27.84 -14.77
CA VAL A 264 30.74 -27.00 -13.76
C VAL A 264 30.51 -27.55 -12.34
N VAL A 265 29.26 -27.87 -12.00
CA VAL A 265 28.91 -28.45 -10.68
C VAL A 265 29.56 -29.81 -10.49
N ARG A 266 29.51 -30.70 -11.50
CA ARG A 266 30.16 -32.02 -11.47
C ARG A 266 31.68 -31.90 -11.28
N ARG A 267 32.35 -30.99 -11.98
CA ARG A 267 33.79 -30.73 -11.80
C ARG A 267 34.10 -30.27 -10.38
N ARG A 268 33.28 -29.39 -9.82
CA ARG A 268 33.48 -28.90 -8.46
C ARG A 268 33.23 -29.97 -7.41
N SER A 269 32.19 -30.78 -7.59
CA SER A 269 31.91 -31.97 -6.78
C SER A 269 33.11 -32.92 -6.76
N LYS A 270 33.68 -33.24 -7.94
CA LYS A 270 34.89 -34.07 -8.06
C LYS A 270 36.09 -33.46 -7.33
N ARG A 271 36.33 -32.15 -7.46
CA ARG A 271 37.41 -31.43 -6.74
C ARG A 271 37.22 -31.48 -5.23
N LEU A 272 35.99 -31.28 -4.74
CA LEU A 272 35.69 -31.33 -3.31
C LEU A 272 35.84 -32.73 -2.75
N ASN A 273 35.40 -33.76 -3.48
CA ASN A 273 35.57 -35.14 -3.05
C ASN A 273 37.05 -35.57 -3.06
N ALA A 274 37.85 -35.08 -4.01
CA ALA A 274 39.30 -35.26 -4.03
C ALA A 274 40.01 -34.50 -2.89
N ALA A 275 39.49 -33.36 -2.44
CA ALA A 275 40.03 -32.63 -1.29
C ALA A 275 39.57 -33.23 0.05
N LYS A 276 38.35 -33.76 0.12
CA LYS A 276 37.76 -34.37 1.34
C LYS A 276 38.35 -35.73 1.69
N SER A 277 39.10 -36.38 0.80
CA SER A 277 39.93 -37.52 1.21
C SER A 277 41.06 -37.15 2.19
N GLU A 278 41.29 -35.85 2.46
CA GLU A 278 42.22 -35.37 3.50
C GLU A 278 41.54 -34.66 4.68
N ASN A 279 40.22 -34.45 4.67
CA ASN A 279 39.50 -33.84 5.81
C ASN A 279 38.01 -34.23 5.80
N ILE A 280 37.68 -35.23 6.61
CA ILE A 280 36.33 -35.72 6.85
C ILE A 280 35.76 -34.92 8.04
N PHE A 281 34.55 -34.37 7.86
CA PHE A 281 33.67 -33.81 8.90
C PHE A 281 33.83 -32.33 9.31
N SER A 282 33.33 -31.42 8.47
CA SER A 282 32.58 -30.26 9.01
C SER A 282 31.34 -30.02 8.14
N GLY A 283 30.17 -30.06 8.78
CA GLY A 283 28.84 -29.90 8.16
C GLY A 283 28.47 -28.45 7.86
N GLU A 284 29.45 -27.57 7.64
CA GLU A 284 29.20 -26.17 7.30
C GLU A 284 29.05 -26.01 5.78
N MET A 285 27.99 -25.31 5.36
CA MET A 285 27.88 -24.82 3.98
C MET A 285 29.02 -23.83 3.74
N ASP A 286 29.99 -24.21 2.90
CA ASP A 286 31.04 -23.30 2.46
C ASP A 286 30.50 -22.33 1.40
N PHE A 287 29.95 -21.20 1.86
CA PHE A 287 29.40 -20.14 1.00
C PHE A 287 30.48 -19.41 0.18
N ALA A 288 31.75 -19.43 0.59
CA ALA A 288 32.84 -18.79 -0.16
C ALA A 288 33.06 -19.48 -1.51
N SER A 289 32.87 -20.79 -1.53
CA SER A 289 32.90 -21.63 -2.73
C SER A 289 31.74 -21.33 -3.70
N SER A 290 30.58 -20.91 -3.19
CA SER A 290 29.38 -20.63 -3.98
C SER A 290 29.48 -19.37 -4.85
N SER A 291 30.21 -18.35 -4.40
CA SER A 291 30.39 -17.10 -5.17
C SER A 291 31.06 -17.31 -6.54
N GLN A 292 32.04 -18.22 -6.62
CA GLN A 292 32.71 -18.55 -7.88
C GLN A 292 31.78 -19.29 -8.85
N LEU A 293 31.00 -20.26 -8.35
CA LEU A 293 30.00 -20.96 -9.15
C LEU A 293 28.95 -19.99 -9.69
N LEU A 294 28.55 -19.02 -8.89
CA LEU A 294 27.65 -17.97 -9.32
C LEU A 294 28.29 -17.14 -10.44
N HIS A 295 29.53 -16.68 -10.30
CA HIS A 295 30.21 -15.94 -11.36
C HIS A 295 30.28 -16.72 -12.68
N GLU A 296 30.53 -18.03 -12.63
CA GLU A 296 30.51 -18.88 -13.83
C GLU A 296 29.09 -19.04 -14.40
N THR A 297 28.08 -19.21 -13.53
CA THR A 297 26.67 -19.28 -13.92
C THR A 297 26.22 -17.98 -14.58
N LYS A 298 26.54 -16.82 -13.97
CA LYS A 298 26.30 -15.48 -14.51
C LYS A 298 26.95 -15.31 -15.88
N ARG A 299 28.18 -15.80 -16.05
CA ARG A 299 28.92 -15.74 -17.31
C ARG A 299 28.27 -16.61 -18.39
N ILE A 300 27.84 -17.82 -18.06
CA ILE A 300 27.13 -18.72 -19.00
C ILE A 300 25.83 -18.07 -19.45
N SER A 301 25.01 -17.58 -18.50
CA SER A 301 23.72 -16.95 -18.82
C SER A 301 23.84 -15.59 -19.52
N SER A 302 24.96 -14.88 -19.37
CA SER A 302 25.18 -13.59 -20.03
C SER A 302 25.81 -13.70 -21.42
N ALA A 303 26.40 -14.84 -21.76
CA ALA A 303 27.01 -15.07 -23.07
C ALA A 303 25.98 -15.45 -24.15
N GLU A 304 24.73 -15.70 -23.78
CA GLU A 304 23.63 -15.96 -24.71
C GLU A 304 22.84 -14.67 -24.91
N GLU A 305 23.09 -13.99 -26.03
CA GLU A 305 22.23 -12.90 -26.50
C GLU A 305 20.85 -13.48 -26.82
N PHE A 306 19.83 -13.05 -26.07
CA PHE A 306 18.44 -13.40 -26.39
C PHE A 306 18.07 -12.78 -27.73
N PRO A 307 17.39 -13.51 -28.63
CA PRO A 307 16.96 -12.94 -29.91
C PRO A 307 15.98 -11.77 -29.65
N GLU A 308 16.42 -10.55 -29.92
CA GLU A 308 15.56 -9.37 -29.97
C GLU A 308 14.66 -9.43 -31.21
N LYS A 309 13.34 -9.35 -30.97
CA LYS A 309 12.25 -9.03 -31.90
C LYS A 309 11.86 -10.10 -32.93
N VAL A 310 10.69 -10.71 -32.72
CA VAL A 310 9.76 -11.02 -33.80
C VAL A 310 8.67 -9.97 -33.72
N ASP A 311 8.66 -9.08 -34.71
CA ASP A 311 7.69 -8.02 -34.88
C ASP A 311 6.27 -8.58 -35.00
N ASP A 312 5.36 -8.10 -34.15
CA ASP A 312 3.93 -8.04 -34.43
C ASP A 312 3.72 -7.13 -35.65
N ASN A 313 3.54 -7.72 -36.84
CA ASN A 313 2.84 -7.09 -37.95
C ASN A 313 2.59 -8.10 -39.09
N SER A 314 1.52 -8.88 -38.96
CA SER A 314 0.75 -9.29 -40.14
C SER A 314 -0.73 -9.25 -39.81
N ALA A 315 -1.23 -8.03 -39.75
CA ALA A 315 -2.63 -7.73 -39.93
C ALA A 315 -3.09 -8.15 -41.33
N LYS A 316 -4.29 -8.72 -41.39
CA LYS A 316 -5.22 -8.68 -42.54
C LYS A 316 -4.76 -9.37 -43.84
N LYS A 317 -5.14 -10.63 -43.99
CA LYS A 317 -6.07 -11.05 -45.06
C LYS A 317 -6.78 -12.34 -44.67
#